data_AF-A0AA40K7W7-F1
#
_entry.id   AF-A0AA40K7W7-F1
#
_cell.length_a   1.000
_cell.length_b   1.000
_cell.length_c   1.000
_cell.angle_alpha   90.00
_cell.angle_beta   90.00
_cell.angle_gamma   90.00
#
_symmetry.space_group_name_H-M   'P 1'
#
loop_
_entity.id
_entity.type
_entity.pdbx_description
1 polymer ?
#
loop_
_entity_poly.entity_id
_entity_poly.type
_entity_poly.pdbx_seq_one_letter_code
_entity_poly.pdbx_strand_id
1 'polypeptide(L)'
;MPLRHLHLPHRSPSLFPPYRLASRLQHHLRRLLLDFKDSSQRSTSPPPPPTLLTFTPPPTYTLGRRQQNPSSPAEINLPRLLAPLALPSGVPLPPVSLVADSPRGGLATYHGPGQVVLWPVVDLKSGSHAQFTVRCWARALEETTAGVIKSIGGYGTQPMAPSPSPCALGVVCV
;
A
#
# COMPACT_ATOMS: atom_id res chain seq x y z
N MET A 1 -10.23 -18.72 -2.49
CA MET A 1 -11.17 -17.65 -2.07
C MET A 1 -11.05 -16.49 -3.04
N PRO A 2 -12.17 -15.87 -3.46
CA PRO A 2 -12.11 -14.70 -4.34
C PRO A 2 -11.51 -13.49 -3.61
N LEU A 3 -10.71 -12.69 -4.32
CA LEU A 3 -10.20 -11.41 -3.84
C LEU A 3 -11.32 -10.37 -3.92
N ARG A 4 -11.71 -9.80 -2.79
CA ARG A 4 -12.72 -8.71 -2.76
C ARG A 4 -12.05 -7.39 -3.12
N HIS A 5 -12.57 -6.68 -4.12
CA HIS A 5 -12.11 -5.34 -4.44
C HIS A 5 -13.02 -4.28 -3.82
N LEU A 6 -12.44 -3.36 -3.04
CA LEU A 6 -13.11 -2.17 -2.50
C LEU A 6 -12.44 -0.92 -3.06
N HIS A 7 -13.19 -0.12 -3.82
CA HIS A 7 -12.71 1.15 -4.34
C HIS A 7 -13.29 2.33 -3.54
N LEU A 8 -12.44 3.26 -3.10
CA LEU A 8 -12.87 4.56 -2.59
C LEU A 8 -12.82 5.57 -3.73
N PRO A 9 -13.98 5.99 -4.29
CA PRO A 9 -14.01 6.89 -5.43
C PRO A 9 -13.67 8.32 -5.01
N HIS A 10 -13.08 9.06 -5.95
CA HIS A 10 -13.11 10.53 -5.89
C HIS A 10 -14.50 11.00 -6.34
N ARG A 11 -15.05 12.00 -5.66
CA ARG A 11 -16.43 12.47 -5.89
C ARG A 11 -16.52 13.60 -6.91
N SER A 12 -15.39 14.27 -7.17
CA SER A 12 -15.22 15.30 -8.19
C SER A 12 -13.72 15.42 -8.51
N PRO A 13 -13.31 16.16 -9.58
CA PRO A 13 -11.90 16.33 -9.95
C PRO A 13 -10.98 16.86 -8.85
N SER A 14 -11.53 17.50 -7.81
CA SER A 14 -10.80 18.06 -6.67
C SER A 14 -11.16 17.40 -5.32
N LEU A 15 -12.16 16.51 -5.29
CA LEU A 15 -12.66 15.90 -4.06
C LEU A 15 -12.23 14.43 -3.96
N PHE A 16 -11.00 14.24 -3.48
CA PHE A 16 -10.36 12.95 -3.28
C PHE A 16 -10.67 12.36 -1.90
N PRO A 17 -10.79 11.02 -1.75
CA PRO A 17 -10.92 10.38 -0.45
C PRO A 17 -9.70 10.66 0.45
N PRO A 18 -9.87 11.08 1.70
CA PRO A 18 -8.74 11.36 2.58
C PRO A 18 -7.87 10.12 2.84
N TYR A 19 -6.55 10.28 2.87
CA TYR A 19 -5.61 9.19 3.22
C TYR A 19 -5.99 8.52 4.56
N ARG A 20 -6.40 9.33 5.55
CA ARG A 20 -6.83 8.87 6.87
C ARG A 20 -8.05 7.95 6.80
N LEU A 21 -9.00 8.20 5.89
CA LEU A 21 -10.17 7.35 5.71
C LEU A 21 -9.75 5.96 5.20
N ALA A 22 -8.90 5.92 4.17
CA ALA A 22 -8.36 4.67 3.65
C ALA A 22 -7.56 3.90 4.71
N SER A 23 -6.74 4.60 5.51
CA SER A 23 -5.95 4.00 6.59
C SER A 23 -6.83 3.38 7.68
N ARG A 24 -7.91 4.06 8.09
CA ARG A 24 -8.90 3.50 9.03
C ARG A 24 -9.58 2.25 8.47
N LEU A 25 -9.95 2.28 7.19
CA LEU A 25 -10.56 1.11 6.54
C LEU A 25 -9.58 -0.07 6.45
N GLN A 26 -8.32 0.19 6.08
CA GLN A 26 -7.27 -0.83 6.09
C GLN A 26 -7.09 -1.45 7.49
N HIS A 27 -7.05 -0.62 8.53
CA HIS A 27 -6.94 -1.08 9.91
C HIS A 27 -8.14 -1.95 10.32
N HIS A 28 -9.36 -1.52 9.97
CA HIS A 28 -10.58 -2.27 10.24
C HIS A 28 -10.56 -3.65 9.54
N LEU A 29 -10.22 -3.71 8.25
CA LEU A 29 -10.09 -4.96 7.51
C LEU A 29 -9.03 -5.90 8.12
N ARG A 30 -7.90 -5.35 8.56
CA ARG A 30 -6.87 -6.09 9.28
C ARG A 30 -7.40 -6.65 10.61
N ARG A 31 -8.14 -5.85 11.39
CA ARG A 31 -8.73 -6.28 12.66
C ARG A 31 -9.69 -7.45 12.44
N LEU A 32 -10.58 -7.37 11.45
CA LEU A 32 -11.49 -8.48 11.12
C LEU A 32 -10.72 -9.80 10.87
N LEU A 33 -9.62 -9.75 10.12
CA LEU A 33 -8.79 -10.93 9.88
C LEU A 33 -8.14 -11.47 11.17
N LEU A 34 -7.63 -10.58 12.04
CA LEU A 34 -7.00 -10.97 13.31
C LEU A 34 -8.03 -11.54 14.29
N ASP A 35 -9.18 -10.90 14.43
CA ASP A 35 -10.28 -11.34 15.31
C ASP A 35 -10.80 -12.71 14.86
N PHE A 36 -10.89 -12.95 13.54
CA PHE A 36 -11.19 -14.27 13.00
C PHE A 36 -10.13 -15.32 13.36
N LYS A 37 -8.84 -14.99 13.28
CA LYS A 37 -7.76 -15.92 13.66
C LYS A 37 -7.86 -16.33 15.12
N ASP A 38 -8.06 -15.35 16.00
CA ASP A 38 -8.15 -15.56 17.45
C ASP A 38 -9.35 -16.43 17.83
N SER A 39 -10.42 -16.40 17.02
CA SER A 39 -11.66 -17.16 17.24
C SER A 39 -11.80 -18.41 16.37
N SER A 40 -10.91 -18.64 15.39
CA SER A 40 -11.03 -19.71 14.39
C SER A 40 -11.02 -21.13 14.99
N GLN A 41 -10.46 -21.32 16.19
CA GLN A 41 -10.55 -22.59 16.92
C GLN A 41 -11.95 -22.87 17.50
N ARG A 42 -12.84 -21.87 17.55
CA ARG A 42 -14.15 -21.92 18.23
C ARG A 42 -15.33 -21.60 17.30
N SER A 43 -15.09 -21.18 16.07
CA SER A 43 -16.12 -20.71 15.13
C SER A 43 -16.11 -21.51 13.84
N THR A 44 -17.31 -21.84 13.34
CA THR A 44 -17.53 -22.43 12.01
C THR A 44 -17.77 -21.36 10.93
N SER A 45 -17.74 -20.07 11.29
CA SER A 45 -17.92 -18.97 10.33
C SER A 45 -16.82 -18.99 9.26
N PRO A 46 -17.13 -18.63 8.01
CA PRO A 46 -16.08 -18.48 6.99
C PRO A 46 -15.11 -17.34 7.35
N PRO A 47 -13.83 -17.42 6.95
CA PRO A 47 -12.88 -16.34 7.16
C PRO A 47 -13.31 -15.07 6.42
N PRO A 48 -12.99 -13.87 6.95
CA PRO A 48 -13.13 -12.63 6.22
C PRO A 48 -12.35 -12.70 4.90
N PRO A 49 -12.92 -12.22 3.78
CA PRO A 49 -12.26 -12.36 2.49
C PRO A 49 -11.03 -11.44 2.39
N PRO A 50 -9.94 -11.89 1.74
CA PRO A 50 -8.83 -11.03 1.39
C PRO A 50 -9.36 -9.85 0.57
N THR A 51 -8.90 -8.65 0.87
CA THR A 51 -9.47 -7.42 0.30
C THR A 51 -8.40 -6.55 -0.34
N LEU A 52 -8.58 -6.18 -1.60
CA LEU A 52 -7.81 -5.14 -2.28
C LEU A 52 -8.53 -3.81 -2.10
N LEU A 53 -7.93 -2.88 -1.36
CA LEU A 53 -8.41 -1.51 -1.23
C LEU A 53 -7.73 -0.62 -2.27
N THR A 54 -8.50 0.07 -3.12
CA THR A 54 -7.95 1.04 -4.08
C THR A 54 -8.52 2.43 -3.89
N PHE A 55 -7.68 3.46 -3.99
CA PHE A 55 -8.07 4.85 -3.84
C PHE A 55 -6.98 5.77 -4.40
N THR A 56 -7.30 7.06 -4.52
CA THR A 56 -6.31 8.11 -4.80
C THR A 56 -6.57 9.24 -3.80
N PRO A 57 -5.64 9.56 -2.89
CA PRO A 57 -5.84 10.63 -1.93
C PRO A 57 -5.60 12.01 -2.58
N PRO A 58 -5.96 13.12 -1.90
CA PRO A 58 -5.37 14.41 -2.23
C PRO A 58 -3.84 14.33 -2.03
N PRO A 59 -3.05 15.28 -2.59
CA PRO A 59 -1.60 15.31 -2.40
C PRO A 59 -1.19 15.11 -0.94
N THR A 60 -0.52 13.98 -0.66
CA THR A 60 -0.19 13.52 0.69
C THR A 60 1.19 12.89 0.70
N TYR A 61 2.10 13.42 1.52
CA TYR A 61 3.32 12.72 1.91
C TYR A 61 3.04 11.82 3.11
N THR A 62 3.53 10.59 3.05
CA THR A 62 3.46 9.66 4.18
C THR A 62 4.85 9.34 4.70
N LEU A 63 5.05 9.46 6.01
CA LEU A 63 6.31 9.14 6.68
C LEU A 63 6.29 7.67 7.10
N GLY A 64 7.18 6.85 6.54
CA GLY A 64 7.33 5.46 6.94
C GLY A 64 8.10 5.33 8.26
N ARG A 65 8.11 4.12 8.85
CA ARG A 65 8.67 3.84 10.21
C ARG A 65 10.06 4.41 10.52
N ARG A 66 10.88 4.64 9.50
CA ARG A 66 12.25 5.19 9.68
C ARG A 66 12.28 6.73 9.83
N GLN A 67 11.15 7.40 9.67
CA GLN A 67 11.02 8.87 9.73
C GLN A 67 9.74 9.30 10.47
N GLN A 68 9.07 8.38 11.18
CA GLN A 68 7.93 8.72 12.04
C GLN A 68 8.42 9.44 13.28
N ASN A 69 7.59 10.32 13.84
CA ASN A 69 7.89 11.09 15.05
C ASN A 69 9.25 11.82 14.96
N PRO A 70 9.45 12.67 13.94
CA PRO A 70 10.70 13.41 13.81
C PRO A 70 10.90 14.29 15.05
N SER A 71 12.14 14.32 15.54
CA SER A 71 12.53 15.13 16.71
C SER A 71 12.48 16.62 16.39
N SER A 72 12.56 16.99 15.11
CA SER A 72 12.35 18.35 14.63
C SER A 72 11.80 18.41 13.20
N PRO A 73 11.14 19.50 12.79
CA PRO A 73 10.69 19.69 11.40
C PRO A 73 11.81 19.63 10.35
N ALA A 74 13.04 19.97 10.73
CA ALA A 74 14.19 19.95 9.84
C ALA A 74 14.62 18.52 9.45
N GLU A 75 14.43 17.55 10.34
CA GLU A 75 14.81 16.14 10.13
C GLU A 75 14.16 15.53 8.88
N ILE A 76 12.92 15.93 8.60
CA ILE A 76 12.14 15.45 7.45
C ILE A 76 11.99 16.51 6.35
N ASN A 77 12.68 17.65 6.46
CA ASN A 77 12.50 18.81 5.58
C ASN A 77 11.02 19.20 5.44
N LEU A 78 10.28 19.29 6.56
CA LEU A 78 8.84 19.56 6.56
C LEU A 78 8.44 20.78 5.71
N PRO A 79 9.17 21.91 5.71
CA PRO A 79 8.84 23.05 4.83
C PRO A 79 8.79 22.68 3.35
N ARG A 80 9.66 21.78 2.90
CA ARG A 80 9.68 21.30 1.51
C ARG A 80 8.52 20.35 1.23
N LEU A 81 8.13 19.51 2.19
CA LEU A 81 7.00 18.60 2.04
C LEU A 81 5.64 19.31 2.04
N LEU A 82 5.56 20.51 2.62
CA LEU A 82 4.36 21.33 2.64
C LEU A 82 4.36 22.42 1.56
N ALA A 83 5.44 22.54 0.79
CA ALA A 83 5.53 23.53 -0.27
C ALA A 83 4.44 23.30 -1.32
N PRO A 84 3.87 24.38 -1.91
CA PRO A 84 2.85 24.25 -2.93
C PRO A 84 3.30 23.37 -4.10
N LEU A 85 2.41 22.47 -4.52
CA LEU A 85 2.65 21.59 -5.65
C LEU A 85 2.13 22.25 -6.93
N ALA A 86 3.02 22.45 -7.89
CA ALA A 86 2.65 22.90 -9.23
C ALA A 86 2.61 21.70 -10.18
N LEU A 87 1.43 21.39 -10.71
CA LEU A 87 1.32 20.45 -11.84
C LEU A 87 1.43 21.22 -13.16
N PRO A 88 2.20 20.72 -14.14
CA PRO A 88 2.27 21.32 -15.48
C PRO A 88 0.91 21.38 -16.20
N SER A 89 -0.04 20.54 -15.80
CA SER A 89 -1.32 20.31 -16.49
C SER A 89 -2.45 21.28 -16.13
N GLY A 90 -2.22 22.26 -15.24
CA GLY A 90 -3.25 23.25 -14.86
C GLY A 90 -4.44 22.68 -14.07
N VAL A 91 -4.40 21.41 -13.67
CA VAL A 91 -5.43 20.79 -12.82
C VAL A 91 -5.38 21.45 -11.44
N PRO A 92 -6.51 21.97 -10.91
CA PRO A 92 -6.55 22.56 -9.58
C PRO A 92 -6.27 21.49 -8.53
N LEU A 93 -5.09 21.54 -7.93
CA LEU A 93 -4.77 20.77 -6.73
C LEU A 93 -5.01 21.62 -5.48
N PRO A 94 -5.22 20.99 -4.31
CA PRO A 94 -5.08 21.68 -3.04
C PRO A 94 -3.73 22.44 -3.01
N PRO A 95 -3.71 23.68 -2.48
CA PRO A 95 -2.52 24.52 -2.52
C PRO A 95 -1.33 23.96 -1.71
N VAL A 96 -1.59 23.01 -0.80
CA VAL A 96 -0.58 22.37 0.04
C VAL A 96 -0.84 20.87 0.12
N SER A 97 0.25 20.11 0.17
CA SER A 97 0.22 18.68 0.50
C SER A 97 -0.05 18.46 1.99
N LEU A 98 -0.66 17.32 2.30
CA LEU A 98 -0.81 16.82 3.65
C LEU A 98 0.42 15.98 4.03
N VAL A 99 0.76 15.94 5.32
CA VAL A 99 1.79 15.03 5.85
C VAL A 99 1.13 14.12 6.89
N ALA A 100 1.36 12.81 6.78
CA ALA A 100 0.80 11.82 7.69
C ALA A 100 1.81 10.73 8.03
N ASP A 101 1.79 10.23 9.26
CA ASP A 101 2.54 9.03 9.62
C ASP A 101 1.92 7.77 9.03
N SER A 102 2.77 6.80 8.69
CA SER A 102 2.34 5.51 8.17
C SER A 102 3.17 4.37 8.78
N PRO A 103 2.54 3.29 9.28
CA PRO A 103 3.25 2.18 9.91
C PRO A 103 4.03 1.29 8.92
N ARG A 104 4.07 1.67 7.64
CA ARG A 104 4.79 0.96 6.58
C ARG A 104 6.31 1.05 6.76
N GLY A 105 7.01 0.09 6.17
CA GLY A 105 8.47 0.21 6.00
C GLY A 105 8.87 1.35 5.07
N GLY A 106 10.16 1.67 5.07
CA GLY A 106 10.76 2.69 4.20
C GLY A 106 10.73 4.10 4.77
N LEU A 107 11.17 5.04 3.93
CA LEU A 107 11.25 6.48 4.17
C LEU A 107 9.95 7.15 3.69
N ALA A 108 9.93 8.48 3.58
CA ALA A 108 8.80 9.25 3.06
C ALA A 108 8.44 8.87 1.61
N THR A 109 7.15 8.95 1.27
CA THR A 109 6.67 8.78 -0.11
C THR A 109 5.46 9.67 -0.37
N TYR A 110 5.22 10.02 -1.63
CA TYR A 110 4.10 10.84 -2.08
C TYR A 110 2.94 9.97 -2.58
N HIS A 111 1.72 10.43 -2.32
CA HIS A 111 0.47 9.92 -2.89
C HIS A 111 -0.41 11.07 -3.36
N GLY A 112 -1.00 10.96 -4.54
CA GLY A 112 -1.90 12.00 -5.04
C GLY A 112 -2.48 11.73 -6.43
N PRO A 113 -3.16 12.71 -7.03
CA PRO A 113 -3.75 12.60 -8.36
C PRO A 113 -2.73 12.16 -9.42
N GLY A 114 -3.14 11.26 -10.31
CA GLY A 114 -2.25 10.60 -11.27
C GLY A 114 -1.59 9.31 -10.76
N GLN A 115 -1.72 8.99 -9.47
CA GLN A 115 -1.24 7.74 -8.88
C GLN A 115 -2.40 6.81 -8.52
N VAL A 116 -2.28 5.55 -8.91
CA VAL A 116 -3.14 4.46 -8.42
C VAL A 116 -2.54 3.89 -7.14
N VAL A 117 -3.26 3.96 -6.02
CA VAL A 117 -2.84 3.33 -4.77
C VAL A 117 -3.61 2.02 -4.59
N LEU A 118 -2.87 0.92 -4.41
CA LEU A 118 -3.41 -0.42 -4.20
C LEU A 118 -2.90 -0.96 -2.86
N TRP A 119 -3.81 -1.24 -1.92
CA TRP A 119 -3.51 -1.80 -0.61
C TRP A 119 -4.17 -3.17 -0.43
N PRO A 120 -3.48 -4.27 -0.76
CA PRO A 120 -3.96 -5.60 -0.43
C PRO A 120 -3.90 -5.80 1.09
N VAL A 121 -5.02 -6.24 1.67
CA VAL A 121 -5.17 -6.66 3.06
C VAL A 121 -5.44 -8.16 3.04
N VAL A 122 -4.39 -8.94 3.29
CA VAL A 122 -4.38 -10.39 3.12
C VAL A 122 -3.75 -11.08 4.32
N ASP A 123 -4.17 -12.31 4.58
CA ASP A 123 -3.51 -13.19 5.53
C ASP A 123 -2.43 -14.04 4.84
N LEU A 124 -1.17 -13.61 4.97
CA LEU A 124 -0.01 -14.34 4.46
C LEU A 124 0.28 -15.66 5.19
N LYS A 125 -0.36 -15.91 6.34
CA LYS A 125 -0.18 -17.12 7.14
C LYS A 125 -1.42 -18.02 7.14
N SER A 126 -2.32 -17.80 6.19
CA SER A 126 -3.44 -18.71 5.93
C SER A 126 -2.91 -20.05 5.40
N GLY A 127 -3.67 -21.13 5.59
CA GLY A 127 -3.20 -22.52 5.37
C GLY A 127 -2.48 -22.75 4.05
N SER A 128 -3.04 -22.27 2.92
CA SER A 128 -2.47 -22.46 1.57
C SER A 128 -1.24 -21.59 1.28
N HIS A 129 -0.89 -20.66 2.16
CA HIS A 129 0.14 -19.65 1.94
C HIS A 129 1.14 -19.54 3.10
N ALA A 130 1.13 -20.45 4.09
CA ALA A 130 1.94 -20.35 5.30
C ALA A 130 3.46 -20.20 5.03
N GLN A 131 3.94 -20.74 3.91
CA GLN A 131 5.30 -20.62 3.39
C GLN A 131 5.66 -19.25 2.82
N PHE A 132 4.68 -18.37 2.54
CA PHE A 132 4.95 -17.02 2.08
C PHE A 132 5.57 -16.20 3.21
N THR A 133 6.79 -15.73 2.98
CA THR A 133 7.44 -14.70 3.79
C THR A 133 6.99 -13.31 3.32
N VAL A 134 7.24 -12.30 4.15
CA VAL A 134 7.02 -10.90 3.75
C VAL A 134 7.86 -10.53 2.51
N ARG A 135 9.05 -11.14 2.35
CA ARG A 135 9.90 -10.96 1.17
C ARG A 135 9.27 -11.59 -0.09
N CYS A 136 8.76 -12.81 -0.01
CA CYS A 136 8.05 -13.45 -1.13
C CYS A 136 6.81 -12.63 -1.52
N TRP A 137 6.10 -12.08 -0.53
CA TRP A 137 4.96 -11.18 -0.78
C TRP A 137 5.37 -9.89 -1.48
N ALA A 138 6.44 -9.22 -1.03
CA ALA A 138 6.94 -8.01 -1.69
C ALA A 138 7.35 -8.28 -3.15
N ARG A 139 8.07 -9.38 -3.39
CA ARG A 139 8.45 -9.81 -4.74
C ARG A 139 7.23 -10.09 -5.62
N ALA A 140 6.20 -10.76 -5.10
CA ALA A 140 4.97 -11.01 -5.86
C ALA A 140 4.29 -9.69 -6.28
N LEU A 141 4.31 -8.65 -5.43
CA LEU A 141 3.80 -7.32 -5.79
C LEU A 141 4.66 -6.64 -6.88
N GLU A 142 5.99 -6.76 -6.80
CA GLU A 142 6.92 -6.24 -7.80
C GLU A 142 6.70 -6.90 -9.16
N GLU A 143 6.66 -8.23 -9.20
CA GLU A 143 6.43 -9.03 -10.42
C GLU A 143 5.05 -8.72 -11.03
N THR A 144 4.01 -8.62 -10.20
CA THR A 144 2.66 -8.23 -10.66
C THR A 144 2.67 -6.83 -11.28
N THR A 145 3.35 -5.88 -10.64
CA THR A 145 3.45 -4.50 -11.14
C THR A 145 4.22 -4.44 -12.46
N ALA A 146 5.35 -5.15 -12.56
CA ALA A 146 6.13 -5.25 -13.78
C ALA A 146 5.33 -5.90 -14.92
N GLY A 147 4.56 -6.95 -14.61
CA GLY A 147 3.66 -7.60 -15.55
C GLY A 147 2.60 -6.65 -16.13
N VAL A 148 1.98 -5.82 -15.29
CA VAL A 148 1.02 -4.79 -15.72
C VAL A 148 1.70 -3.72 -16.59
N ILE A 149 2.86 -3.21 -16.18
CA ILE A 149 3.60 -2.20 -16.96
C ILE A 149 3.95 -2.75 -18.35
N LYS A 150 4.41 -4.00 -18.41
CA LYS A 150 4.73 -4.67 -19.67
C LYS A 150 3.49 -4.86 -20.55
N SER A 151 2.34 -5.21 -19.98
CA SER A 151 1.12 -5.47 -20.76
C SER A 151 0.52 -4.20 -21.37
N ILE A 152 0.67 -3.04 -20.71
CA ILE A 152 0.17 -1.75 -21.21
C ILE A 152 1.15 -1.06 -22.18
N GLY A 153 2.24 -1.73 -22.59
CA GLY A 153 3.23 -1.19 -23.51
C GLY A 153 4.22 -0.21 -22.87
N GLY A 154 4.39 -0.25 -21.54
CA GLY A 154 5.41 0.53 -20.85
C GLY A 154 6.82 0.15 -21.33
N TYR A 155 7.71 1.15 -21.39
CA TYR A 155 9.12 0.99 -21.81
C TYR A 155 9.77 -0.22 -21.16
N GLY A 156 10.47 -1.03 -21.96
CA GLY A 156 11.02 -2.33 -21.56
C GLY A 156 11.79 -2.29 -20.24
N THR A 157 11.14 -2.72 -19.17
CA THR A 157 11.83 -3.03 -17.92
C THR A 157 12.65 -4.28 -18.19
N GLN A 158 13.98 -4.17 -18.25
CA GLN A 158 14.84 -5.35 -18.13
C GLN A 158 14.50 -5.96 -16.76
N PRO A 159 13.86 -7.15 -16.70
CA PRO A 159 13.65 -7.79 -15.42
C PRO A 159 15.04 -8.00 -14.82
N MET A 160 15.21 -7.64 -13.55
CA MET A 160 16.38 -8.07 -12.79
C MET A 160 16.52 -9.57 -13.06
N ALA A 161 17.70 -10.02 -13.52
CA ALA A 161 17.92 -11.41 -13.89
C ALA A 161 17.31 -12.31 -12.80
N PRO A 162 16.58 -13.38 -13.14
CA PRO A 162 15.89 -14.20 -12.16
C PRO A 162 16.93 -14.69 -11.13
N SER A 163 16.95 -14.05 -9.97
CA SER A 163 17.72 -14.55 -8.83
C SER A 163 17.13 -15.92 -8.51
N PRO A 164 17.95 -16.95 -8.23
CA PRO A 164 17.45 -18.27 -7.91
C PRO A 164 16.36 -18.15 -6.84
N SER A 165 15.18 -18.69 -7.16
CA SER A 165 13.96 -18.57 -6.37
C SER A 165 14.14 -19.21 -4.99
N PRO A 166 14.15 -18.46 -3.87
CA PRO A 166 14.12 -19.04 -2.53
C PRO A 166 12.68 -19.35 -2.07
N CYS A 167 11.67 -18.95 -2.85
CA CYS A 167 10.26 -19.21 -2.54
C CYS A 167 9.79 -20.58 -3.06
N ALA A 168 10.63 -21.31 -3.81
CA ALA A 168 10.50 -22.75 -4.02
C ALA A 168 11.61 -23.42 -3.19
N LEU A 169 11.21 -24.17 -2.16
CA LEU A 169 12.06 -24.82 -1.15
C LEU A 169 12.84 -23.87 -0.21
N GLY A 170 12.27 -23.76 1.00
CA GLY A 170 12.96 -23.60 2.29
C GLY A 170 14.25 -22.79 2.32
N VAL A 171 14.15 -21.48 2.57
CA VAL A 171 15.21 -20.74 3.26
C VAL A 171 14.58 -19.76 4.26
N VAL A 172 14.83 -20.03 5.54
CA VAL A 172 14.65 -19.11 6.66
C VAL A 172 15.76 -18.07 6.58
N CYS A 173 15.42 -16.79 6.61
CA CYS A 173 16.36 -15.72 6.98
C CYS A 173 15.60 -14.69 7.81
N VAL A 174 16.09 -14.56 9.06
CA VAL A 174 15.83 -13.63 10.18
C VAL A 174 14.89 -12.45 9.93
#